data_AF-A0A0D3FZM7-F1
#
_entry.id   AF-A0A0D3FZM7-F1
#
_cell.length_a   1.000
_cell.length_b   1.000
_cell.length_c   1.000
_cell.angle_alpha   90.00
_cell.angle_beta   90.00
_cell.angle_gamma   90.00
#
_symmetry.space_group_name_H-M   'P 1'
#
loop_
_entity.id
_entity.type
_entity.pdbx_description
1 polymer ?
#
loop_
_entity_poly.entity_id
_entity_poly.type
_entity_poly.pdbx_seq_one_letter_code
_entity_poly.pdbx_strand_id
1 'polypeptide(L)' 'MATVIGLCLRVKLMRSLPPRYKVDIRVAPGSHATETAVNKQLNDKERVAAALENPNLLDIVEECLSPTFA' A
#
# COMPACT_ATOMS: atom_id res chain seq x y z
N MET A 1 -0.65 10.96 -3.37
CA MET A 1 -1.93 10.22 -3.37
C MET A 1 -1.75 8.76 -3.79
N ALA A 2 -1.21 8.46 -4.98
CA ALA A 2 -1.03 7.08 -5.45
C ALA A 2 -0.22 6.18 -4.47
N THR A 3 0.74 6.75 -3.75
CA THR A 3 1.54 6.06 -2.73
C THR A 3 0.72 5.61 -1.52
N VAL A 4 -0.21 6.45 -1.02
CA VAL A 4 -1.09 6.11 0.11
C VAL A 4 -2.07 5.01 -0.30
N ILE A 5 -2.68 5.14 -1.48
CA ILE A 5 -3.59 4.12 -2.03
C ILE A 5 -2.87 2.76 -2.15
N GLY A 6 -1.66 2.75 -2.70
CA GLY A 6 -0.85 1.55 -2.82
C GLY A 6 -0.46 0.95 -1.46
N LEU A 7 -0.19 1.78 -0.45
CA LEU A 7 0.08 1.34 0.93
C LEU A 7 -1.15 0.68 1.55
N CYS A 8 -2.34 1.28 1.41
CA CYS A 8 -3.60 0.70 1.88
C CYS A 8 -3.88 -0.66 1.23
N LEU A 9 -3.70 -0.76 -0.09
CA LEU A 9 -3.80 -2.04 -0.83
C LEU A 9 -2.84 -3.09 -0.27
N ARG A 10 -1.58 -2.71 -0.06
CA ARG A 10 -0.55 -3.61 0.47
C ARG A 10 -0.93 -4.15 1.85
N VAL A 11 -1.34 -3.25 2.76
CA VAL A 11 -1.73 -3.62 4.12
C VAL A 11 -2.98 -4.49 4.13
N LYS A 12 -4.00 -4.15 3.33
CA LYS A 12 -5.22 -4.97 3.25
C LYS A 12 -4.92 -6.38 2.75
N LEU A 13 -4.14 -6.51 1.67
CA LEU A 13 -3.74 -7.82 1.14
C LEU A 13 -2.89 -8.60 2.13
N MET A 14 -1.97 -7.95 2.84
CA MET A 14 -1.15 -8.58 3.89
C MET A 14 -2.00 -9.07 5.08
N ARG A 15 -3.04 -8.33 5.47
CA ARG A 15 -3.96 -8.71 6.56
C ARG A 15 -4.96 -9.80 6.13
N SER A 16 -5.30 -9.88 4.84
CA SER A 16 -6.35 -10.78 4.33
C SER A 16 -5.84 -12.04 3.64
N LEU A 17 -4.60 -12.06 3.14
CA LEU A 17 -4.03 -13.22 2.44
C LEU A 17 -3.02 -13.98 3.31
N PRO A 18 -2.92 -15.32 3.16
CA PRO A 18 -1.87 -16.10 3.82
C PRO A 18 -0.45 -15.65 3.40
N PRO A 19 0.56 -15.69 4.30
CA PRO A 19 1.91 -15.18 4.04
C PRO A 19 2.67 -15.81 2.87
N ARG A 20 2.22 -16.99 2.39
CA ARG A 20 2.80 -17.67 1.23
C ARG A 20 2.61 -16.92 -0.09
N TYR A 21 1.65 -16.00 -0.16
CA TYR A 21 1.39 -15.22 -1.37
C TYR A 21 2.34 -14.03 -1.48
N LYS A 22 2.98 -13.90 -2.65
CA LYS A 22 3.78 -12.73 -2.99
C LYS A 22 2.88 -11.71 -3.67
N VAL A 23 2.78 -10.53 -3.07
CA VAL A 23 2.00 -9.42 -3.61
C VAL A 23 2.92 -8.51 -4.41
N ASP A 24 2.51 -8.17 -5.64
CA ASP A 24 3.14 -7.17 -6.51
C ASP A 24 2.06 -6.14 -6.87
N ILE A 25 2.31 -4.87 -6.55
CA ILE A 25 1.36 -3.78 -6.78
C ILE A 25 1.97 -2.84 -7.80
N ARG A 26 1.22 -2.58 -8.87
CA ARG A 26 1.64 -1.68 -9.94
C ARG A 26 0.50 -0.75 -10.30
N VAL A 27 0.86 0.50 -10.54
CA VAL A 27 -0.02 1.49 -11.16
C VAL A 27 -0.26 1.09 -12.61
N ALA A 28 -1.44 1.38 -13.15
CA ALA A 28 -1.76 1.04 -14.52
C ALA A 28 -0.82 1.76 -15.50
N PRO A 29 -0.31 1.09 -16.55
CA PRO A 29 0.64 1.69 -17.49
C PRO A 29 0.13 2.99 -18.10
N GLY A 30 0.93 4.05 -18.05
CA GLY A 30 0.61 5.36 -18.64
C GLY A 30 -0.42 6.18 -17.86
N SER A 31 -0.90 5.70 -16.71
CA SER A 31 -1.92 6.40 -15.90
C SER A 31 -1.35 7.39 -14.88
N HIS A 32 -0.04 7.42 -14.67
CA HIS A 32 0.59 8.28 -13.67
C HIS A 32 1.93 8.83 -14.16
N ALA A 33 2.14 10.14 -13.99
CA ALA A 33 3.33 10.84 -14.47
C ALA A 33 4.65 10.29 -13.91
N THR A 34 4.62 9.73 -12.70
CA THR A 34 5.80 9.13 -12.03
C THR A 34 5.61 7.64 -11.73
N GLU A 35 4.95 6.92 -12.65
CA GLU A 35 4.63 5.49 -12.53
C GLU A 35 5.80 4.64 -12.02
N THR A 36 6.97 4.71 -12.67
CA THR A 36 8.15 3.90 -12.31
C THR A 36 8.61 4.15 -10.87
N ALA A 37 8.58 5.40 -10.42
CA ALA A 37 8.97 5.76 -9.07
C ALA A 37 7.97 5.23 -8.04
N VAL A 38 6.67 5.35 -8.32
CA VAL A 38 5.60 4.82 -7.45
C VAL A 38 5.68 3.30 -7.37
N ASN A 39 5.80 2.61 -8.51
CA ASN A 39 5.92 1.14 -8.55
C ASN A 39 7.15 0.63 -7.79
N LYS A 40 8.27 1.35 -7.87
CA LYS A 40 9.48 1.03 -7.09
C LYS A 40 9.22 1.19 -5.59
N GLN A 41 8.56 2.27 -5.17
CA GLN A 41 8.25 2.52 -3.76
C GLN A 41 7.29 1.48 -3.18
N LEU A 42 6.24 1.09 -3.93
CA LEU A 42 5.22 0.15 -3.46
C LEU A 42 5.73 -1.29 -3.33
N ASN A 43 6.75 -1.65 -4.11
CA ASN A 43 7.34 -3.00 -4.09
C ASN A 43 8.59 -3.12 -3.20
N ASP A 44 9.08 -2.00 -2.66
CA ASP A 44 10.14 -1.99 -1.66
C ASP A 44 9.58 -2.36 -0.28
N LYS A 45 9.89 -3.58 0.17
CA LYS A 45 9.35 -4.14 1.42
C LYS A 45 9.85 -3.41 2.66
N GLU A 46 11.11 -2.97 2.67
CA GLU A 46 11.70 -2.26 3.81
C GLU A 46 11.07 -0.89 3.94
N ARG A 47 10.86 -0.21 2.81
CA ARG A 47 10.18 1.09 2.79
C ARG A 47 8.73 0.98 3.24
N VAL A 48 8.01 -0.06 2.81
CA VAL A 48 6.63 -0.31 3.27
C VAL A 48 6.60 -0.56 4.77
N ALA A 49 7.53 -1.37 5.30
CA ALA A 49 7.62 -1.62 6.73
C ALA A 49 7.87 -0.33 7.52
N ALA A 50 8.84 0.47 7.11
CA ALA A 50 9.13 1.76 7.75
C ALA A 50 7.94 2.74 7.69
N ALA A 51 7.15 2.71 6.62
CA ALA A 51 5.95 3.53 6.51
C ALA A 51 4.87 3.13 7.53
N LEU A 52 4.78 1.84 7.91
CA LEU A 52 3.82 1.34 8.91
C LEU A 52 4.25 1.59 10.36
N GLU A 53 5.53 1.88 10.59
CA GLU A 53 6.01 2.33 11.90
C GLU A 53 5.78 3.83 12.15
N ASN A 54 5.42 4.60 11.12
CA ASN A 54 5.07 6.01 11.28
C ASN A 54 3.60 6.15 11.70
N PRO A 55 3.30 6.67 12.91
CA PRO A 55 1.93 6.73 13.44
C PRO A 55 0.99 7.54 12.53
N ASN A 56 1.47 8.67 11.97
CA ASN A 56 0.64 9.50 11.09
C ASN A 56 0.20 8.77 9.82
N LEU A 57 1.08 7.92 9.26
CA LEU A 57 0.75 7.13 8.08
C LEU A 57 -0.13 5.94 8.44
N LEU A 58 0.12 5.32 9.59
CA LEU A 58 -0.67 4.20 10.08
C LEU A 58 -2.13 4.64 10.29
N ASP A 59 -2.37 5.77 10.96
CA ASP A 59 -3.72 6.29 11.24
C ASP A 59 -4.51 6.51 9.94
N ILE A 60 -3.88 7.13 8.93
CA ILE A 60 -4.50 7.34 7.61
C ILE A 60 -4.85 6.01 6.93
N VAL A 61 -3.95 5.03 7.01
CA VAL A 61 -4.18 3.70 6.42
C VAL A 61 -5.31 2.98 7.15
N GLU A 62 -5.37 3.08 8.47
CA GLU A 62 -6.43 2.44 9.26
C GLU A 62 -7.79 3.08 9.00
N GLU A 63 -7.86 4.41 8.90
CA GLU A 63 -9.06 5.12 8.47
C GLU A 63 -9.51 4.67 7.07
N CYS A 64 -8.59 4.60 6.10
CA CYS A 64 -8.89 4.15 4.74
C CYS A 64 -9.35 2.68 4.66
N LEU A 65 -8.92 1.84 5.61
CA LEU A 65 -9.26 0.42 5.66
C LEU A 65 -10.40 0.09 6.62
N SER A 66 -10.98 1.12 7.25
CA SER A 66 -12.10 0.96 8.17
C SER A 66 -13.28 0.26 7.46
N PRO A 67 -13.90 -0.73 8.11
CA PRO A 67 -15.04 -1.43 7.52
C PRO A 67 -16.20 -0.46 7.33
N THR A 68 -16.71 -0.36 6.11
CA THR A 68 -17.85 0.52 5.77
C THR A 68 -19.20 -0.17 5.99
N PHE A 69 -19.21 -1.45 6.37
CA PHE A 69 -20.42 -2.21 6.62
C PHE A 69 -20.83 -2.06 8.09
N ALA A 70 -22.00 -1.46 8.31
CA ALA A 70 -22.78 -1.56 9.55
C ALA A 70 -23.55 -2.88 9.60
#